data_AF-A0A7V9R865-F1
#
_entry.id   AF-A0A7V9R865-F1
#
_cell.length_a   1.000
_cell.length_b   1.000
_cell.length_c   1.000
_cell.angle_alpha   90.00
_cell.angle_beta   90.00
_cell.angle_gamma   90.00
#
_symmetry.space_group_name_H-M   'P 1'
#
loop_
_entity.id
_entity.type
_entity.pdbx_description
1 polymer ?
#
loop_
_entity_poly.entity_id
_entity_poly.type
_entity_poly.pdbx_seq_one_letter_code
_entity_poly.pdbx_strand_id
1 'polypeptide(L)'
;MTAHHTRRRVTAIGAATLASALAATAVVSTAQASPRDSRDTGPTTTVDPYLLPVSPGVHLKSLLTVNDRPAGNGYDMVGIPDGLGAFQKAGRVVTFMNHELDISDGEGIVRAHGEEGAFVSRLVINPETGAVVKGRDLIRSVRYWDYPAGTYADTPGAPAGAVEGHTAAFSRFCSGYLTYQGQLFSEASGVGTRRQVYFANEESGDEGRVFGVLKRGTAIQLPRLGLMSWENTVAADNASRTTVVMGNEDSNPGELRVYVGQKRASGSVVQRAGLT
;
A
#
# COMPACT_ATOMS: atom_id res chain seq x y z
N MET A 1 52.15 -88.83 -14.92
CA MET A 1 51.71 -88.80 -16.33
C MET A 1 50.27 -89.27 -16.38
N THR A 2 49.37 -88.39 -16.83
CA THR A 2 48.22 -88.62 -17.74
C THR A 2 47.81 -90.08 -18.02
N ALA A 3 46.55 -90.47 -18.13
CA ALA A 3 45.25 -89.78 -18.11
C ALA A 3 44.13 -90.85 -18.25
N HIS A 4 42.88 -90.41 -18.01
CA HIS A 4 41.64 -90.81 -18.73
C HIS A 4 41.16 -92.27 -18.60
N HIS A 5 39.86 -92.58 -18.54
CA HIS A 5 38.60 -91.87 -18.74
C HIS A 5 37.50 -92.79 -18.20
N THR A 6 36.46 -92.27 -17.53
CA THR A 6 35.24 -93.05 -17.28
C THR A 6 34.02 -92.26 -17.77
N ARG A 7 33.31 -92.82 -18.74
CA ARG A 7 31.98 -92.38 -19.16
C ARG A 7 30.92 -93.14 -18.36
N ARG A 8 29.88 -92.43 -17.91
CA ARG A 8 28.48 -92.69 -18.29
C ARG A 8 27.57 -91.63 -17.65
N ARG A 9 26.73 -91.00 -18.49
CA ARG A 9 25.57 -90.22 -18.08
C ARG A 9 24.34 -91.14 -18.09
N VAL A 10 23.49 -91.02 -17.09
CA VAL A 10 22.04 -91.28 -17.20
C VAL A 10 21.33 -90.15 -16.48
N THR A 11 20.34 -89.61 -17.16
CA THR A 11 19.48 -88.48 -16.82
C THR A 11 18.38 -88.91 -15.85
N ALA A 12 17.99 -88.05 -14.92
CA ALA A 12 16.66 -88.10 -14.29
C ALA A 12 16.19 -86.68 -13.95
N ILE A 13 14.95 -86.40 -14.35
CA ILE A 13 14.22 -85.14 -14.20
C ILE A 13 13.71 -85.04 -12.75
N GLY A 14 13.94 -83.91 -12.10
CA GLY A 14 13.53 -83.63 -10.71
C GLY A 14 12.49 -82.51 -10.63
N ALA A 15 11.44 -82.79 -9.86
CA ALA A 15 10.21 -82.02 -9.64
C ALA A 15 10.37 -80.57 -9.16
N ALA A 16 9.37 -79.75 -9.50
CA ALA A 16 9.18 -78.39 -9.04
C ALA A 16 8.72 -78.33 -7.57
N THR A 17 9.25 -77.36 -6.83
CA THR A 17 8.75 -76.93 -5.51
C THR A 17 8.25 -75.48 -5.62
N LEU A 18 6.99 -75.27 -5.23
CA LEU A 18 6.38 -73.96 -5.05
C LEU A 18 6.93 -73.31 -3.77
N ALA A 19 7.56 -72.15 -3.90
CA ALA A 19 7.90 -71.28 -2.78
C ALA A 19 6.96 -70.07 -2.75
N SER A 20 6.17 -69.97 -1.68
CA SER A 20 5.27 -68.86 -1.40
C SER A 20 6.09 -67.60 -1.06
N ALA A 21 6.05 -66.58 -1.90
CA ALA A 21 6.67 -65.28 -1.61
C ALA A 21 5.71 -64.42 -0.75
N LEU A 22 6.10 -64.14 0.49
CA LEU A 22 5.48 -63.10 1.32
C LEU A 22 5.89 -61.74 0.74
N ALA A 23 4.97 -61.05 0.05
CA ALA A 23 5.17 -59.67 -0.35
C ALA A 23 4.92 -58.76 0.86
N ALA A 24 5.99 -58.25 1.49
CA ALA A 24 5.87 -57.17 2.45
C ALA A 24 5.55 -55.87 1.68
N THR A 25 4.28 -55.49 1.64
CA THR A 25 3.88 -54.15 1.18
C THR A 25 4.41 -53.11 2.16
N ALA A 26 5.47 -52.43 1.78
CA ALA A 26 5.90 -51.21 2.45
C ALA A 26 4.80 -50.16 2.25
N VAL A 27 4.02 -49.89 3.30
CA VAL A 27 3.15 -48.72 3.35
C VAL A 27 4.07 -47.51 3.43
N VAL A 28 4.32 -46.86 2.29
CA VAL A 28 4.93 -45.53 2.27
C VAL A 28 3.87 -44.59 2.85
N SER A 29 3.93 -44.35 4.16
CA SER A 29 3.26 -43.20 4.75
C SER A 29 3.86 -41.96 4.10
N THR A 30 3.16 -41.39 3.12
CA THR A 30 3.39 -39.99 2.76
C THR A 30 3.03 -39.21 4.02
N ALA A 31 4.03 -38.85 4.81
CA ALA A 31 3.86 -37.82 5.81
C ALA A 31 3.33 -36.60 5.05
N GLN A 32 2.02 -36.33 5.17
CA GLN A 32 1.48 -35.05 4.79
C GLN A 32 2.24 -34.07 5.70
N ALA A 33 3.20 -33.36 5.12
CA ALA A 33 3.78 -32.22 5.80
C ALA A 33 2.59 -31.38 6.25
N SER A 34 2.45 -31.20 7.56
CA SER A 34 1.55 -30.19 8.10
C SER A 34 1.79 -28.92 7.28
N PRO A 35 0.75 -28.19 6.86
CA PRO A 35 0.94 -26.91 6.19
C PRO A 35 1.97 -26.15 7.02
N ARG A 36 3.16 -25.87 6.46
CA ARG A 36 4.09 -24.98 7.15
C ARG A 36 3.26 -23.75 7.46
N ASP A 37 3.27 -23.32 8.72
CA ASP A 37 2.66 -22.05 9.08
C ASP A 37 3.23 -21.02 8.10
N SER A 38 2.41 -20.60 7.14
CA SER A 38 2.88 -19.75 6.04
C SER A 38 2.88 -18.29 6.46
N ARG A 39 2.74 -18.06 7.77
CA ARG A 39 2.97 -16.81 8.46
C ARG A 39 4.45 -16.70 8.84
N ASP A 40 5.01 -15.54 8.55
CA ASP A 40 6.38 -15.17 8.91
C ASP A 40 6.35 -13.81 9.60
N THR A 41 7.15 -13.66 10.64
CA THR A 41 7.20 -12.42 11.42
C THR A 41 8.41 -11.62 10.93
N GLY A 42 8.15 -10.47 10.31
CA GLY A 42 9.19 -9.63 9.74
C GLY A 42 10.15 -9.09 10.80
N PRO A 43 11.38 -8.71 10.41
CA PRO A 43 12.43 -8.37 11.36
C PRO A 43 12.19 -7.05 12.13
N THR A 44 11.24 -6.22 11.69
CA THR A 44 10.90 -4.95 12.37
C THR A 44 9.77 -5.11 13.39
N THR A 45 9.07 -6.25 13.40
CA THR A 45 7.98 -6.51 14.33
C THR A 45 8.27 -7.74 15.19
N THR A 46 7.58 -7.86 16.32
CA THR A 46 7.48 -9.12 17.08
C THR A 46 6.07 -9.70 17.04
N VAL A 47 5.18 -9.10 16.26
CA VAL A 47 3.78 -9.48 16.16
C VAL A 47 3.58 -10.32 14.90
N ASP A 48 3.02 -11.51 15.08
CA ASP A 48 2.67 -12.38 13.96
C ASP A 48 1.61 -11.72 13.04
N PRO A 49 1.52 -12.10 11.76
CA PRO A 49 0.44 -11.65 10.89
C PRO A 49 -0.93 -11.82 11.56
N TYR A 50 -1.72 -10.75 11.60
CA TYR A 50 -3.09 -10.78 12.11
C TYR A 50 -4.05 -11.63 11.26
N LEU A 51 -3.69 -11.85 9.99
CA LEU A 51 -4.47 -12.64 9.04
C LEU A 51 -3.98 -14.09 8.97
N LEU A 52 -4.91 -14.98 8.61
CA LEU A 52 -4.61 -16.38 8.35
C LEU A 52 -4.55 -16.66 6.85
N PRO A 53 -3.58 -17.45 6.37
CA PRO A 53 -3.52 -17.87 4.98
C PRO A 53 -4.61 -18.92 4.73
N VAL A 54 -5.56 -18.63 3.84
CA VAL A 54 -6.72 -19.51 3.56
C VAL A 54 -6.59 -20.33 2.27
N SER A 55 -5.46 -20.25 1.57
CA SER A 55 -5.24 -20.98 0.30
C SER A 55 -3.79 -21.44 0.16
N PRO A 56 -3.53 -22.62 -0.45
CA PRO A 56 -2.17 -23.09 -0.71
C PRO A 56 -1.34 -22.07 -1.49
N GLY A 57 -0.10 -21.86 -1.07
CA GLY A 57 0.83 -20.91 -1.70
C GLY A 57 0.68 -19.45 -1.24
N VAL A 58 -0.30 -19.14 -0.37
CA VAL A 58 -0.38 -17.83 0.29
C VAL A 58 0.57 -17.81 1.48
N HIS A 59 1.50 -16.87 1.46
CA HIS A 59 2.42 -16.59 2.56
C HIS A 59 2.17 -15.18 3.08
N LEU A 60 1.99 -15.05 4.40
CA LEU A 60 1.73 -13.78 5.06
C LEU A 60 2.96 -13.38 5.86
N LYS A 61 3.37 -12.12 5.72
CA LYS A 61 4.47 -11.58 6.52
C LYS A 61 4.04 -10.28 7.18
N SER A 62 4.14 -10.22 8.50
CA SER A 62 3.96 -8.97 9.24
C SER A 62 5.20 -8.11 9.04
N LEU A 63 5.03 -6.85 8.69
CA LEU A 63 6.15 -5.95 8.39
C LEU A 63 6.38 -4.95 9.52
N LEU A 64 5.29 -4.36 10.01
CA LEU A 64 5.26 -3.33 11.04
C LEU A 64 3.82 -3.20 11.57
N THR A 65 3.67 -2.91 12.85
CA THR A 65 2.42 -2.60 13.56
C THR A 65 2.65 -1.46 14.56
N VAL A 66 1.57 -0.86 15.05
CA VAL A 66 1.63 0.16 16.10
C VAL A 66 2.25 -0.44 17.36
N ASN A 67 3.12 0.33 18.03
CA ASN A 67 3.92 -0.10 19.20
C ASN A 67 5.03 -1.13 18.89
N ASP A 68 5.38 -1.35 17.62
CA ASP A 68 6.56 -2.13 17.27
C ASP A 68 7.87 -1.46 17.64
N ARG A 69 8.97 -2.19 17.39
CA ARG A 69 10.29 -1.56 17.28
C ARG A 69 10.23 -0.45 16.21
N PRO A 70 10.85 0.71 16.46
CA PRO A 70 10.98 1.72 15.44
C PRO A 70 11.67 1.15 14.20
N ALA A 71 11.38 1.76 13.05
CA ALA A 71 12.18 1.56 11.84
C ALA A 71 13.68 1.75 12.13
N GLY A 72 14.56 1.25 11.27
CA GLY A 72 16.01 1.27 11.49
C GLY A 72 16.65 2.64 11.80
N ASN A 73 15.91 3.75 11.65
CA ASN A 73 16.32 5.11 12.03
C ASN A 73 15.58 5.70 13.25
N GLY A 74 14.88 4.90 14.06
CA GLY A 74 14.16 5.36 15.24
C GLY A 74 12.74 5.90 14.98
N TYR A 75 12.17 5.69 13.79
CA TYR A 75 10.83 6.19 13.45
C TYR A 75 9.74 5.15 13.75
N ASP A 76 8.76 5.50 14.57
CA ASP A 76 7.69 4.61 14.99
C ASP A 76 6.53 4.51 13.99
N MET A 77 5.85 3.36 13.98
CA MET A 77 4.53 3.27 13.38
C MET A 77 3.50 3.89 14.32
N VAL A 78 2.91 4.98 13.87
CA VAL A 78 1.91 5.73 14.64
C VAL A 78 0.53 5.09 14.45
N GLY A 79 -0.37 5.37 15.39
CA GLY A 79 -1.75 4.86 15.43
C GLY A 79 -2.55 5.09 14.15
N ILE A 80 -3.63 4.30 14.05
CA ILE A 80 -4.67 4.34 13.01
C ILE A 80 -4.08 4.38 11.58
N PRO A 81 -3.21 3.40 11.21
CA PRO A 81 -2.67 3.32 9.86
C PRO A 81 -3.80 2.97 8.87
N ASP A 82 -3.87 3.71 7.77
CA ASP A 82 -4.93 3.52 6.78
C ASP A 82 -4.35 3.48 5.35
N GLY A 83 -4.87 4.31 4.44
CA GLY A 83 -4.57 4.34 3.03
C GLY A 83 -3.08 4.26 2.71
N LEU A 84 -2.74 3.43 1.72
CA LEU A 84 -1.36 3.18 1.32
C LEU A 84 -1.10 3.53 -0.14
N GLY A 85 0.13 3.98 -0.41
CA GLY A 85 0.64 4.15 -1.77
C GLY A 85 2.10 3.76 -1.86
N ALA A 86 2.46 2.82 -2.75
CA ALA A 86 3.83 2.31 -2.82
C ALA A 86 4.45 2.44 -4.22
N PHE A 87 5.78 2.61 -4.24
CA PHE A 87 6.57 2.58 -5.48
C PHE A 87 7.98 2.07 -5.22
N GLN A 88 8.62 1.50 -6.24
CA GLN A 88 10.01 1.08 -6.14
C GLN A 88 10.98 2.25 -6.39
N LYS A 89 12.07 2.31 -5.62
CA LYS A 89 13.18 3.23 -5.85
C LYS A 89 14.48 2.63 -5.31
N ALA A 90 15.49 2.51 -6.17
CA ALA A 90 16.83 2.03 -5.82
C ALA A 90 16.80 0.69 -5.05
N GLY A 91 16.07 -0.30 -5.57
CA GLY A 91 15.95 -1.64 -4.96
C GLY A 91 15.15 -1.70 -3.66
N ARG A 92 14.46 -0.61 -3.28
CA ARG A 92 13.58 -0.55 -2.10
C ARG A 92 12.15 -0.30 -2.49
N VAL A 93 11.21 -0.77 -1.67
CA VAL A 93 9.82 -0.34 -1.73
C VAL A 93 9.67 0.89 -0.83
N VAL A 94 9.18 1.99 -1.40
CA VAL A 94 8.84 3.21 -0.66
C VAL A 94 7.34 3.26 -0.53
N THR A 95 6.85 3.27 0.70
CA THR A 95 5.42 3.29 1.02
C THR A 95 5.06 4.60 1.68
N PHE A 96 3.98 5.21 1.21
CA PHE A 96 3.26 6.27 1.90
C PHE A 96 2.08 5.64 2.62
N MET A 97 1.82 6.09 3.84
CA MET A 97 0.77 5.55 4.70
C MET A 97 0.08 6.70 5.39
N ASN A 98 -1.23 6.80 5.24
CA ASN A 98 -2.04 7.71 6.02
C ASN A 98 -2.12 7.23 7.47
N HIS A 99 -2.31 8.18 8.36
CA HIS A 99 -2.70 7.95 9.74
C HIS A 99 -3.99 8.73 9.99
N GLU A 100 -5.08 8.02 10.22
CA GLU A 100 -6.45 8.53 10.30
C GLU A 100 -6.76 9.09 11.68
N LEU A 101 -5.89 9.96 12.18
CA LEU A 101 -6.05 10.59 13.49
C LEU A 101 -7.05 11.76 13.42
N ASP A 102 -7.92 11.87 14.42
CA ASP A 102 -8.92 12.93 14.51
C ASP A 102 -8.36 14.17 15.22
N ILE A 103 -8.55 15.35 14.61
CA ILE A 103 -8.11 16.62 15.21
C ILE A 103 -9.04 17.12 16.30
N SER A 104 -10.31 16.72 16.28
CA SER A 104 -11.32 17.19 17.26
C SER A 104 -11.04 16.65 18.67
N ASP A 105 -10.41 15.49 18.74
CA ASP A 105 -9.97 14.84 19.98
C ASP A 105 -8.53 15.23 20.38
N GLY A 106 -7.86 16.09 19.60
CA GLY A 106 -6.46 16.47 19.83
C GLY A 106 -5.49 15.29 19.72
N GLU A 107 -5.75 14.35 18.79
CA GLU A 107 -4.96 13.14 18.69
C GLU A 107 -3.54 13.39 18.16
N GLY A 108 -2.58 12.68 18.77
CA GLY A 108 -1.20 12.64 18.33
C GLY A 108 -0.32 13.75 18.92
N ILE A 109 0.70 14.12 18.17
CA ILE A 109 1.67 15.16 18.53
C ILE A 109 1.94 16.03 17.30
N VAL A 110 2.49 17.22 17.51
CA VAL A 110 2.91 18.10 16.41
C VAL A 110 3.86 17.36 15.46
N ARG A 111 3.50 17.33 14.19
CA ARG A 111 4.22 16.65 13.10
C ARG A 111 5.14 17.58 12.34
N ALA A 112 5.89 17.03 11.38
CA ALA A 112 6.81 17.81 10.56
C ALA A 112 6.14 18.90 9.69
N HIS A 113 4.81 18.88 9.53
CA HIS A 113 4.05 19.94 8.88
C HIS A 113 3.61 21.06 9.83
N GLY A 114 3.85 20.93 11.14
CA GLY A 114 3.60 21.97 12.14
C GLY A 114 2.30 21.81 12.94
N GLU A 115 1.49 20.79 12.64
CA GLU A 115 0.18 20.57 13.29
C GLU A 115 0.10 19.17 13.89
N GLU A 116 -0.84 18.98 14.83
CA GLU A 116 -1.28 17.68 15.35
C GLU A 116 -2.27 17.00 14.37
N GLY A 117 -2.79 15.83 14.74
CA GLY A 117 -3.77 15.08 13.94
C GLY A 117 -3.18 14.23 12.83
N ALA A 118 -3.96 14.07 11.76
CA ALA A 118 -3.64 13.20 10.64
C ALA A 118 -2.38 13.64 9.90
N PHE A 119 -1.67 12.66 9.35
CA PHE A 119 -0.46 12.91 8.58
C PHE A 119 -0.16 11.70 7.69
N VAL A 120 0.86 11.85 6.83
CA VAL A 120 1.32 10.75 5.97
C VAL A 120 2.74 10.37 6.35
N SER A 121 2.96 9.12 6.73
CA SER A 121 4.31 8.59 6.92
C SER A 121 4.92 8.15 5.58
N ARG A 122 6.25 8.19 5.49
CA ARG A 122 7.02 7.62 4.39
C ARG A 122 7.97 6.56 4.92
N LEU A 123 7.67 5.32 4.60
CA LEU A 123 8.44 4.14 4.96
C LEU A 123 9.33 3.69 3.80
N VAL A 124 10.48 3.12 4.11
CA VAL A 124 11.39 2.47 3.17
C VAL A 124 11.58 1.04 3.62
N ILE A 125 11.23 0.10 2.76
CA ILE A 125 11.14 -1.32 3.05
C ILE A 125 12.15 -2.06 2.17
N ASN A 126 12.90 -2.98 2.77
CA ASN A 126 13.70 -3.95 2.04
C ASN A 126 12.77 -5.07 1.53
N PRO A 127 12.54 -5.19 0.21
CA PRO A 127 11.61 -6.20 -0.32
C PRO A 127 12.09 -7.64 -0.13
N GLU A 128 13.40 -7.86 0.04
CA GLU A 128 13.95 -9.21 0.22
C GLU A 128 13.69 -9.74 1.64
N THR A 129 13.80 -8.86 2.65
CA THR A 129 13.70 -9.27 4.06
C THR A 129 12.38 -8.88 4.72
N GLY A 130 11.67 -7.89 4.17
CA GLY A 130 10.51 -7.24 4.81
C GLY A 130 10.88 -6.18 5.85
N ALA A 131 12.17 -5.89 6.06
CA ALA A 131 12.59 -4.91 7.07
C ALA A 131 12.17 -3.48 6.70
N VAL A 132 11.55 -2.77 7.65
CA VAL A 132 11.35 -1.32 7.54
C VAL A 132 12.61 -0.61 8.02
N VAL A 133 13.43 -0.16 7.07
CA VAL A 133 14.77 0.36 7.33
C VAL A 133 14.79 1.86 7.60
N LYS A 134 13.74 2.59 7.19
CA LYS A 134 13.63 4.03 7.42
C LYS A 134 12.18 4.48 7.42
N GLY A 135 11.80 5.30 8.39
CA GLY A 135 10.54 6.06 8.41
C GLY A 135 10.78 7.57 8.55
N ARG A 136 9.76 8.37 8.23
CA ARG A 136 9.65 9.81 8.53
C ARG A 136 8.26 10.32 8.17
N ASP A 137 7.91 11.49 8.69
CA ASP A 137 6.79 12.28 8.16
C ASP A 137 7.11 12.67 6.70
N LEU A 138 6.15 12.42 5.82
CA LEU A 138 6.24 12.80 4.42
C LEU A 138 6.02 14.30 4.26
N ILE A 139 4.91 14.82 4.82
CA ILE A 139 4.47 16.20 4.65
C ILE A 139 5.31 17.12 5.54
N ARG A 140 5.81 18.20 4.93
CA ARG A 140 6.68 19.21 5.58
C ARG A 140 6.31 20.64 5.22
N SER A 141 5.44 20.81 4.24
CA SER A 141 4.95 22.10 3.76
C SER A 141 3.58 21.88 3.14
N VAL A 142 2.67 22.82 3.34
CA VAL A 142 1.30 22.72 2.86
C VAL A 142 0.95 23.97 2.08
N ARG A 143 0.19 23.82 0.98
CA ARG A 143 -0.47 24.92 0.29
C ARG A 143 -1.97 24.70 0.37
N TYR A 144 -2.62 25.54 1.15
CA TYR A 144 -4.07 25.51 1.34
C TYR A 144 -4.77 26.35 0.29
N TRP A 145 -6.03 26.06 0.06
CA TRP A 145 -6.89 26.94 -0.72
C TRP A 145 -7.62 27.90 0.20
N ASP A 146 -7.55 29.18 -0.11
CA ASP A 146 -8.38 30.23 0.50
C ASP A 146 -9.60 30.40 -0.41
N TYR A 147 -10.74 29.84 0.00
CA TYR A 147 -11.99 29.91 -0.76
C TYR A 147 -12.47 31.35 -0.95
N PRO A 148 -12.48 32.23 0.07
CA PRO A 148 -12.80 33.65 -0.08
C PRO A 148 -11.91 34.38 -1.09
N ALA A 149 -10.59 34.18 -1.03
CA ALA A 149 -9.65 34.84 -1.94
C ALA A 149 -9.59 34.18 -3.32
N GLY A 150 -10.02 32.92 -3.45
CA GLY A 150 -9.92 32.14 -4.67
C GLY A 150 -8.48 31.87 -5.10
N THR A 151 -7.55 31.76 -4.14
CA THR A 151 -6.12 31.55 -4.39
C THR A 151 -5.48 30.59 -3.39
N TYR A 152 -4.30 30.06 -3.73
CA TYR A 152 -3.52 29.26 -2.80
C TYR A 152 -2.80 30.14 -1.77
N ALA A 153 -2.87 29.79 -0.50
CA ALA A 153 -2.25 30.48 0.62
C ALA A 153 -1.47 29.52 1.54
N ASP A 154 -0.77 30.07 2.54
CA ASP A 154 -0.10 29.29 3.59
C ASP A 154 -1.03 28.99 4.78
N THR A 155 -2.21 29.61 4.80
CA THR A 155 -3.31 29.32 5.74
C THR A 155 -4.57 28.97 4.95
N PRO A 156 -5.42 28.06 5.44
CA PRO A 156 -6.69 27.76 4.80
C PRO A 156 -7.71 28.88 5.02
N GLY A 157 -8.66 29.01 4.11
CA GLY A 157 -9.81 29.89 4.26
C GLY A 157 -11.08 29.16 3.85
N ALA A 158 -11.99 28.91 4.78
CA ALA A 158 -13.23 28.18 4.53
C ALA A 158 -14.19 28.92 3.59
N PRO A 159 -15.00 28.23 2.79
CA PRO A 159 -15.99 28.87 1.92
C PRO A 159 -17.08 29.59 2.74
N ALA A 160 -17.75 30.56 2.10
CA ALA A 160 -18.89 31.23 2.72
C ALA A 160 -20.01 30.21 3.01
N GLY A 161 -20.51 30.19 4.25
CA GLY A 161 -21.55 29.26 4.69
C GLY A 161 -21.02 27.89 5.12
N ALA A 162 -19.70 27.72 5.27
CA ALA A 162 -19.11 26.54 5.87
C ALA A 162 -19.69 26.27 7.27
N VAL A 163 -19.95 25.00 7.57
CA VAL A 163 -20.48 24.60 8.90
C VAL A 163 -19.42 24.73 9.98
N GLU A 164 -18.15 24.57 9.60
CA GLU A 164 -16.98 24.73 10.47
C GLU A 164 -15.85 25.49 9.75
N GLY A 165 -14.97 26.12 10.54
CA GLY A 165 -13.80 26.79 9.99
C GLY A 165 -12.72 25.79 9.57
N HIS A 166 -12.10 26.01 8.41
CA HIS A 166 -10.95 25.20 7.98
C HIS A 166 -9.72 25.57 8.80
N THR A 167 -9.08 24.59 9.42
CA THR A 167 -7.83 24.76 10.19
C THR A 167 -6.64 24.21 9.41
N ALA A 168 -5.43 24.56 9.83
CA ALA A 168 -4.21 24.04 9.21
C ALA A 168 -3.99 22.54 9.49
N ALA A 169 -4.47 22.03 10.62
CA ALA A 169 -4.40 20.62 10.98
C ALA A 169 -5.15 19.75 9.95
N PHE A 170 -4.68 18.51 9.78
CA PHE A 170 -5.37 17.53 8.95
C PHE A 170 -6.18 16.59 9.81
N SER A 171 -7.40 16.26 9.42
CA SER A 171 -8.25 15.32 10.14
C SER A 171 -8.45 14.03 9.36
N ARG A 172 -8.40 12.88 10.05
CA ARG A 172 -8.90 11.59 9.56
C ARG A 172 -8.49 11.29 8.11
N PHE A 173 -7.18 11.30 7.83
CA PHE A 173 -6.72 10.82 6.53
C PHE A 173 -7.03 9.32 6.41
N CYS A 174 -8.13 9.00 5.75
CA CYS A 174 -8.65 7.65 5.58
C CYS A 174 -7.87 6.92 4.48
N SER A 175 -8.52 6.56 3.38
CA SER A 175 -7.86 5.84 2.29
C SER A 175 -6.87 6.69 1.48
N GLY A 176 -6.15 6.05 0.56
CA GLY A 176 -5.09 6.68 -0.21
C GLY A 176 -4.90 6.10 -1.61
N TYR A 177 -4.47 6.95 -2.52
CA TYR A 177 -4.16 6.56 -3.89
C TYR A 177 -2.87 7.22 -4.37
N LEU A 178 -1.86 6.42 -4.72
CA LEU A 178 -0.66 6.93 -5.40
C LEU A 178 -0.79 6.70 -6.90
N THR A 179 -0.90 7.78 -7.68
CA THR A 179 -0.86 7.66 -9.15
C THR A 179 0.42 6.97 -9.59
N TYR A 180 0.40 6.12 -10.61
CA TYR A 180 1.65 5.62 -11.19
C TYR A 180 2.42 6.72 -11.95
N GLN A 181 3.71 6.52 -12.20
CA GLN A 181 4.54 7.54 -12.86
C GLN A 181 4.06 7.80 -14.29
N GLY A 182 3.65 9.03 -14.60
CA GLY A 182 3.15 9.39 -15.94
C GLY A 182 1.64 9.32 -16.10
N GLN A 183 0.90 8.80 -15.12
CA GLN A 183 -0.56 8.64 -15.23
C GLN A 183 -1.31 9.95 -15.55
N LEU A 184 -0.82 11.07 -15.02
CA LEU A 184 -1.41 12.39 -15.22
C LEU A 184 -0.73 13.16 -16.37
N PHE A 185 -0.07 12.46 -17.29
CA PHE A 185 0.58 13.01 -18.48
C PHE A 185 -0.05 12.48 -19.77
N SER A 186 -0.29 13.38 -20.73
CA SER A 186 -0.74 13.03 -22.07
C SER A 186 0.46 13.02 -23.02
N GLU A 187 0.96 11.83 -23.36
CA GLU A 187 2.08 11.69 -24.30
C GLU A 187 1.73 12.26 -25.69
N ALA A 188 0.49 12.07 -26.16
CA ALA A 188 0.04 12.55 -27.46
C ALA A 188 0.06 14.09 -27.60
N SER A 189 -0.14 14.82 -26.51
CA SER A 189 -0.24 16.28 -26.54
C SER A 189 0.86 17.00 -25.75
N GLY A 190 1.75 16.26 -25.10
CA GLY A 190 2.89 16.79 -24.33
C GLY A 190 2.51 17.57 -23.07
N VAL A 191 1.24 17.52 -22.62
CA VAL A 191 0.77 18.24 -21.42
C VAL A 191 0.49 17.30 -20.26
N GLY A 192 0.36 17.85 -19.06
CA GLY A 192 0.19 17.04 -17.85
C GLY A 192 1.45 16.99 -17.00
N THR A 193 1.50 16.10 -16.03
CA THR A 193 2.67 15.87 -15.17
C THR A 193 3.09 14.40 -15.17
N ARG A 194 4.41 14.17 -15.32
CA ARG A 194 5.01 12.83 -15.11
C ARG A 194 5.28 12.52 -13.64
N ARG A 195 5.13 13.51 -12.75
CA ARG A 195 5.30 13.29 -11.30
C ARG A 195 4.07 12.59 -10.75
N GLN A 196 4.30 11.67 -9.81
CA GLN A 196 3.22 11.02 -9.07
C GLN A 196 2.64 11.99 -8.03
N VAL A 197 1.33 11.89 -7.82
CA VAL A 197 0.57 12.55 -6.77
C VAL A 197 -0.03 11.45 -5.89
N TYR A 198 0.13 11.59 -4.59
CA TYR A 198 -0.57 10.76 -3.61
C TYR A 198 -1.79 11.52 -3.09
N PHE A 199 -2.97 10.93 -3.16
CA PHE A 199 -4.19 11.53 -2.62
C PHE A 199 -4.34 11.09 -1.16
N ALA A 200 -4.42 12.07 -0.27
CA ALA A 200 -4.81 11.90 1.12
C ALA A 200 -6.17 12.57 1.32
N ASN A 201 -7.09 11.86 1.95
CA ASN A 201 -8.52 12.15 1.95
C ASN A 201 -8.97 12.37 3.39
N GLU A 202 -9.42 13.57 3.74
CA GLU A 202 -10.02 13.78 5.07
C GLU A 202 -11.44 13.26 5.08
N GLU A 203 -11.67 12.22 5.87
CA GLU A 203 -13.00 11.68 6.14
C GLU A 203 -13.60 12.41 7.36
N SER A 204 -13.97 13.68 7.17
CA SER A 204 -14.34 14.58 8.27
C SER A 204 -15.51 15.50 7.93
N GLY A 205 -16.71 14.94 7.88
CA GLY A 205 -17.97 15.68 7.69
C GLY A 205 -18.01 16.51 6.41
N ASP A 206 -18.88 17.51 6.37
CA ASP A 206 -19.13 18.33 5.17
C ASP A 206 -17.92 19.20 4.74
N GLU A 207 -16.91 19.35 5.61
CA GLU A 207 -15.75 20.21 5.39
C GLU A 207 -14.45 19.43 5.07
N GLY A 208 -14.52 18.09 4.97
CA GLY A 208 -13.36 17.24 4.69
C GLY A 208 -12.72 17.56 3.34
N ARG A 209 -11.39 17.73 3.32
CA ARG A 209 -10.62 18.17 2.14
C ARG A 209 -9.84 17.01 1.52
N VAL A 210 -9.48 17.16 0.25
CA VAL A 210 -8.51 16.27 -0.42
C VAL A 210 -7.19 17.00 -0.65
N PHE A 211 -6.08 16.31 -0.37
CA PHE A 211 -4.73 16.80 -0.59
C PHE A 211 -3.97 15.95 -1.60
N GLY A 212 -3.37 16.62 -2.58
CA GLY A 212 -2.33 16.05 -3.44
C GLY A 212 -0.96 16.17 -2.77
N VAL A 213 -0.43 15.06 -2.25
CA VAL A 213 0.87 14.98 -1.58
C VAL A 213 1.96 14.53 -2.56
N LEU A 214 3.01 15.34 -2.68
CA LEU A 214 4.15 15.06 -3.55
C LEU A 214 5.24 14.30 -2.80
N LYS A 215 6.03 13.49 -3.52
CA LYS A 215 7.12 12.67 -2.95
C LYS A 215 8.19 13.45 -2.15
N ARG A 216 8.28 14.77 -2.35
CA ARG A 216 9.23 15.65 -1.65
C ARG A 216 8.64 16.28 -0.38
N GLY A 217 7.37 16.05 -0.08
CA GLY A 217 6.72 16.48 1.16
C GLY A 217 5.87 17.74 1.07
N THR A 218 5.56 18.21 -0.13
CA THR A 218 4.58 19.29 -0.33
C THR A 218 3.20 18.68 -0.48
N ALA A 219 2.29 19.00 0.44
CA ALA A 219 0.86 18.76 0.32
C ALA A 219 0.17 19.99 -0.28
N ILE A 220 -0.77 19.78 -1.19
CA ILE A 220 -1.50 20.85 -1.87
C ILE A 220 -2.99 20.50 -1.85
N GLN A 221 -3.82 21.37 -1.28
CA GLN A 221 -5.27 21.17 -1.27
C GLN A 221 -5.82 21.15 -2.71
N LEU A 222 -6.78 20.26 -2.97
CA LEU A 222 -7.44 20.08 -4.28
C LEU A 222 -8.89 20.58 -4.20
N PRO A 223 -9.11 21.90 -4.14
CA PRO A 223 -10.41 22.48 -3.77
C PRO A 223 -11.54 22.18 -4.77
N ARG A 224 -11.19 21.85 -6.02
CA ARG A 224 -12.16 21.53 -7.08
C ARG A 224 -12.75 20.14 -6.97
N LEU A 225 -12.18 19.26 -6.14
CA LEU A 225 -12.76 17.95 -5.91
C LEU A 225 -14.02 18.05 -5.04
N GLY A 226 -14.11 19.08 -4.20
CA GLY A 226 -15.23 19.31 -3.28
C GLY A 226 -14.80 19.14 -1.82
N LEU A 227 -15.77 19.33 -0.93
CA LEU A 227 -15.65 19.14 0.51
C LEU A 227 -16.71 18.11 0.93
N MET A 228 -16.30 17.07 1.66
CA MET A 228 -17.15 16.02 2.25
C MET A 228 -16.29 14.99 3.01
N SER A 229 -16.90 14.00 3.66
CA SER A 229 -16.21 12.85 4.26
C SER A 229 -15.57 11.97 3.18
N TRP A 230 -14.33 12.25 2.78
CA TRP A 230 -13.70 11.51 1.68
C TRP A 230 -13.12 10.19 2.14
N GLU A 231 -13.63 9.08 1.60
CA GLU A 231 -13.02 7.75 1.77
C GLU A 231 -11.80 7.62 0.85
N ASN A 232 -12.00 7.60 -0.47
CA ASN A 232 -10.91 7.47 -1.44
C ASN A 232 -11.08 8.37 -2.67
N THR A 233 -9.96 8.69 -3.31
CA THR A 233 -9.87 9.50 -4.52
C THR A 233 -8.94 8.84 -5.53
N VAL A 234 -9.50 8.31 -6.62
CA VAL A 234 -8.76 7.54 -7.63
C VAL A 234 -8.76 8.27 -8.97
N ALA A 235 -7.57 8.53 -9.51
CA ALA A 235 -7.43 9.07 -10.85
C ALA A 235 -7.60 7.97 -11.90
N ALA A 236 -8.40 8.23 -12.93
CA ALA A 236 -8.52 7.33 -14.07
C ALA A 236 -7.22 7.30 -14.87
N ASP A 237 -6.83 6.11 -15.32
CA ASP A 237 -5.76 5.96 -16.29
C ASP A 237 -6.27 6.38 -17.68
N ASN A 238 -5.83 7.55 -18.15
CA ASN A 238 -6.12 7.98 -19.52
C ASN A 238 -5.02 8.85 -20.11
N ALA A 239 -4.68 8.58 -21.37
CA ALA A 239 -3.66 9.30 -22.13
C ALA A 239 -4.14 10.63 -22.73
N SER A 240 -5.41 11.00 -22.52
CA SER A 240 -6.02 12.19 -23.10
C SER A 240 -5.57 13.48 -22.37
N ARG A 241 -5.99 14.64 -22.89
CA ARG A 241 -5.84 15.93 -22.19
C ARG A 241 -6.77 16.07 -20.99
N THR A 242 -7.72 15.16 -20.82
CA THR A 242 -8.70 15.19 -19.73
C THR A 242 -8.14 14.47 -18.52
N THR A 243 -8.33 15.03 -17.33
CA THR A 243 -8.11 14.32 -16.07
C THR A 243 -9.47 13.93 -15.53
N VAL A 244 -9.64 12.65 -15.19
CA VAL A 244 -10.85 12.15 -14.54
C VAL A 244 -10.43 11.59 -13.20
N VAL A 245 -11.13 12.00 -12.16
CA VAL A 245 -10.95 11.50 -10.79
C VAL A 245 -12.31 11.07 -10.29
N MET A 246 -12.37 9.92 -9.64
CA MET A 246 -13.56 9.45 -8.94
C MET A 246 -13.25 9.34 -7.46
N GLY A 247 -14.22 9.70 -6.63
CA GLY A 247 -14.16 9.44 -5.20
C GLY A 247 -15.55 9.23 -4.62
N ASN A 248 -15.57 8.87 -3.35
CA ASN A 248 -16.75 8.52 -2.60
C ASN A 248 -16.78 9.27 -1.28
N GLU A 249 -18.00 9.62 -0.89
CA GLU A 249 -18.30 10.17 0.41
C GLU A 249 -18.70 9.04 1.36
N ASP A 250 -17.96 8.85 2.44
CA ASP A 250 -18.32 7.92 3.51
C ASP A 250 -19.16 8.64 4.58
N SER A 251 -20.43 8.79 4.23
CA SER A 251 -21.46 9.33 5.08
C SER A 251 -22.78 8.62 4.80
N ASN A 252 -23.78 8.82 5.66
CA ASN A 252 -25.12 8.31 5.42
C ASN A 252 -26.16 9.43 5.54
N PRO A 253 -26.77 9.89 4.43
CA PRO A 253 -26.55 9.44 3.05
C PRO A 253 -25.23 9.97 2.46
N GLY A 254 -24.54 9.16 1.64
CA GLY A 254 -23.29 9.54 0.95
C GLY A 254 -23.40 9.49 -0.57
N GLU A 255 -22.49 10.17 -1.26
CA GLU A 255 -22.47 10.34 -2.71
C GLU A 255 -21.22 9.77 -3.40
N LEU A 256 -21.36 9.42 -4.68
CA LEU A 256 -20.23 9.20 -5.59
C LEU A 256 -19.96 10.47 -6.39
N ARG A 257 -18.68 10.84 -6.50
CA ARG A 257 -18.24 12.07 -7.15
C ARG A 257 -17.32 11.77 -8.32
N VAL A 258 -17.58 12.45 -9.43
CA VAL A 258 -16.68 12.45 -10.60
C VAL A 258 -16.22 13.87 -10.85
N TYR A 259 -14.92 14.08 -10.81
CA TYR A 259 -14.28 15.32 -11.22
C TYR A 259 -13.66 15.15 -12.61
N VAL A 260 -13.88 16.16 -13.46
CA VAL A 260 -13.31 16.24 -14.80
C VAL A 260 -12.53 17.54 -14.95
N GLY A 261 -11.22 17.44 -15.11
CA GLY A 261 -10.31 18.56 -15.32
C GLY A 261 -9.57 18.48 -16.65
N GLN A 262 -8.78 19.51 -16.95
CA GLN A 262 -7.92 19.54 -18.14
C GLN A 262 -6.44 19.67 -17.76
N LYS A 263 -5.62 18.77 -18.29
CA LYS A 263 -4.16 18.79 -18.16
C LYS A 263 -3.59 20.03 -18.82
N ARG A 264 -2.59 20.65 -18.19
CA ARG A 264 -1.98 21.92 -18.62
C ARG A 264 -0.50 21.76 -18.96
N ALA A 265 0.00 22.62 -19.85
CA ALA A 265 1.41 22.65 -20.25
C ALA A 265 2.31 23.26 -19.16
N SER A 266 1.80 24.22 -18.40
CA SER A 266 2.52 24.99 -17.38
C SER A 266 1.76 25.02 -16.05
N GLY A 267 2.42 25.53 -15.01
CA GLY A 267 1.89 25.61 -13.64
C GLY A 267 2.51 24.60 -12.69
N SER A 268 1.96 24.56 -11.47
CA SER A 268 2.30 23.61 -10.42
C SER A 268 2.02 22.17 -10.85
N VAL A 269 2.44 21.19 -10.05
CA VAL A 269 2.20 19.77 -10.35
C VAL A 269 0.72 19.45 -10.47
N VAL A 270 -0.10 19.97 -9.54
CA VAL A 270 -1.56 19.73 -9.53
C VAL A 270 -2.29 20.53 -10.62
N GLN A 271 -1.80 21.73 -10.97
CA GLN A 271 -2.33 22.50 -12.11
C GLN A 271 -2.05 21.81 -13.44
N ARG A 272 -0.83 21.32 -13.63
CA ARG A 272 -0.47 20.55 -14.82
C ARG A 272 -1.25 19.25 -14.90
N ALA A 273 -1.46 18.58 -13.77
CA ALA A 273 -2.33 17.42 -13.67
C ALA A 273 -3.80 17.70 -13.97
N GLY A 274 -4.23 18.97 -14.03
CA GLY A 274 -5.63 19.32 -14.21
C GLY A 274 -6.48 18.95 -13.00
N LEU A 275 -5.99 19.20 -11.79
CA LEU A 275 -6.66 18.92 -10.51
C LEU A 275 -7.09 20.21 -9.77
N THR A 276 -7.14 21.35 -10.46
CA THR A 276 -7.33 22.71 -9.89
C THR A 276 -8.10 23.63 -10.81
#